data_AF-A0ABD1TDG9-F1
#
_entry.id   AF-A0ABD1TDG9-F1
#
_cell.length_a   1.000
_cell.length_b   1.000
_cell.length_c   1.000
_cell.angle_alpha   90.00
_cell.angle_beta   90.00
_cell.angle_gamma   90.00
#
_symmetry.space_group_name_H-M   'P 1'
#
loop_
_entity.id
_entity.type
_entity.pdbx_description
1 polymer ?
#
loop_
_entity_poly.entity_id
_entity_poly.type
_entity_poly.pdbx_seq_one_letter_code
_entity_poly.pdbx_strand_id
1 'polypeptide(L)'
;MRVEESGCNWPLRKNVVACAGVCRIWREITKEIARTLEVSGRLTFPIALKQPGPRNNLIQCFIKRNRGTQTYCLYLNLNQASNDDGKFLLSAQRCRYPTHTDYIISLNAGDVSKDNTFYVGKLRSNFLGTKFTIYDAQPPNA
;
A
#
# COMPACT_ATOMS: atom_id res chain seq x y z
N MET A 1 1.55 10.48 -20.63
CA MET A 1 1.81 9.32 -19.75
C MET A 1 1.21 9.62 -18.40
N ARG A 2 0.01 9.10 -18.11
CA ARG A 2 -0.64 9.28 -16.81
C ARG A 2 0.16 8.45 -15.80
N VAL A 3 0.62 9.07 -14.70
CA VAL A 3 1.37 8.34 -13.64
C VAL A 3 0.54 7.19 -13.05
N GLU A 4 -0.78 7.25 -13.22
CA GLU A 4 -1.74 6.22 -12.82
C GLU A 4 -1.81 5.02 -13.76
N GLU A 5 -1.42 5.20 -15.04
CA GLU A 5 -1.39 4.15 -16.06
C GLU A 5 -0.03 3.44 -16.12
N SER A 6 0.95 3.88 -15.33
CA SER A 6 2.33 3.40 -15.40
C SER A 6 2.53 2.15 -14.53
N GLY A 7 1.93 1.03 -14.93
CA GLY A 7 2.26 -0.33 -14.49
C GLY A 7 1.98 -0.69 -13.01
N CYS A 8 2.18 -1.96 -12.69
CA CYS A 8 1.88 -2.54 -11.37
C CYS A 8 2.73 -1.97 -10.21
N ASN A 9 3.71 -1.10 -10.48
CA ASN A 9 4.73 -0.66 -9.53
C ASN A 9 4.63 0.84 -9.21
N TRP A 10 5.03 1.21 -7.99
CA TRP A 10 5.09 2.59 -7.54
C TRP A 10 6.16 3.40 -8.31
N PRO A 11 5.89 4.67 -8.67
CA PRO A 11 6.91 5.52 -9.30
C PRO A 11 8.07 5.76 -8.33
N LEU A 12 9.30 5.64 -8.82
CA LEU A 12 10.49 5.98 -8.04
C LEU A 12 10.50 7.49 -7.74
N ARG A 13 10.79 7.85 -6.49
CA ARG A 13 10.86 9.25 -6.05
C ARG A 13 11.77 10.10 -6.96
N LYS A 14 12.91 9.56 -7.37
CA LYS A 14 13.86 10.25 -8.27
C LYS A 14 13.23 10.65 -9.61
N ASN A 15 12.34 9.82 -10.16
CA ASN A 15 11.68 10.10 -11.43
C ASN A 15 10.68 11.25 -11.27
N VAL A 16 9.92 11.25 -10.17
CA VAL A 16 8.96 12.32 -9.86
C VAL A 16 9.68 13.66 -9.64
N VAL A 17 10.79 13.65 -8.91
CA VAL A 17 11.61 14.85 -8.68
C VAL A 17 12.22 15.35 -9.99
N ALA A 18 12.73 14.45 -10.84
CA ALA A 18 13.25 14.83 -12.16
C ALA A 18 12.16 15.47 -13.03
N CYS A 19 10.95 14.91 -13.06
CA CYS A 19 9.80 15.50 -13.78
C CYS A 19 9.47 16.91 -13.28
N ALA A 20 9.46 17.15 -11.96
CA ALA A 20 9.21 18.47 -11.40
C ALA A 20 10.25 19.53 -11.83
N GLY A 21 11.45 19.08 -12.22
CA GLY A 21 12.55 19.93 -12.68
C GLY A 21 12.43 20.39 -14.13
N VAL A 22 11.62 19.73 -14.97
CA VAL A 22 11.57 19.95 -16.43
C VAL A 22 11.14 21.37 -16.81
N CYS A 23 10.02 21.84 -16.26
CA CYS A 23 9.55 23.22 -16.44
C CYS A 23 8.56 23.63 -15.34
N ARG A 24 8.10 24.90 -15.35
CA ARG A 24 7.12 25.40 -14.38
C ARG A 24 5.80 24.60 -14.40
N ILE A 25 5.31 24.26 -15.59
CA ILE A 25 4.06 23.49 -15.75
C ILE A 25 4.21 22.09 -15.14
N TRP A 26 5.30 21.39 -15.45
CA TRP A 26 5.59 20.05 -14.91
C TRP A 26 5.75 20.04 -13.38
N ARG A 27 6.29 21.13 -12.82
CA ARG A 27 6.39 21.32 -11.37
C ARG A 27 5.02 21.42 -10.71
N GLU A 28 4.11 22.21 -11.26
CA GLU A 28 2.76 22.33 -10.72
C GLU A 28 1.97 21.02 -10.84
N ILE A 29 2.11 20.30 -11.97
CA ILE A 29 1.53 18.96 -12.13
C ILE A 29 2.06 17.99 -11.07
N THR A 30 3.37 18.04 -10.79
CA THR A 30 3.98 17.14 -9.81
C THR A 30 3.53 17.46 -8.38
N LYS A 31 3.35 18.74 -8.04
CA LYS A 31 2.76 19.16 -6.76
C LYS A 31 1.34 18.63 -6.60
N GLU A 32 0.53 18.68 -7.67
CA GLU A 32 -0.84 18.16 -7.64
C GLU A 32 -0.85 16.65 -7.34
N ILE A 33 0.03 15.90 -8.00
CA ILE A 33 0.16 14.45 -7.81
C ILE A 33 0.66 14.10 -6.40
N ALA A 34 1.49 14.95 -5.80
CA ALA A 34 2.03 14.77 -4.46
C ALA A 34 1.07 15.24 -3.33
N ARG A 35 -0.12 15.74 -3.65
CA ARG A 35 -1.13 16.10 -2.65
C ARG A 35 -1.59 14.87 -1.85
N THR A 36 -2.08 15.13 -0.65
CA THR A 36 -2.61 14.09 0.25
C THR A 36 -3.75 13.32 -0.41
N LEU A 37 -3.90 12.05 -0.02
CA LEU A 37 -4.97 11.18 -0.50
C LEU A 37 -6.36 11.78 -0.31
N GLU A 38 -6.55 12.54 0.77
CA GLU A 38 -7.81 13.22 1.08
C GLU A 38 -8.21 14.26 0.03
N VAL A 39 -7.24 14.96 -0.57
CA VAL A 39 -7.46 16.02 -1.56
C VAL A 39 -7.37 15.50 -2.98
N SER A 40 -6.36 14.68 -3.28
CA SER A 40 -6.12 14.18 -4.64
C SER A 40 -7.05 13.03 -5.02
N GLY A 41 -7.46 12.22 -4.04
CA GLY A 41 -8.17 10.95 -4.26
C GLY A 41 -7.30 9.87 -4.93
N ARG A 42 -5.98 10.08 -5.03
CA ARG A 42 -5.09 9.25 -5.85
C ARG A 42 -4.02 8.56 -5.00
N LEU A 43 -3.89 7.25 -5.15
CA LEU A 43 -2.85 6.44 -4.52
C LEU A 43 -1.59 6.43 -5.40
N THR A 44 -0.80 7.50 -5.31
CA THR A 44 0.40 7.67 -6.14
C THR A 44 1.67 7.13 -5.51
N PHE A 45 1.76 7.12 -4.18
CA PHE A 45 2.94 6.66 -3.43
C PHE A 45 2.58 5.69 -2.31
N PRO A 46 3.50 4.81 -1.87
CA PRO A 46 3.23 3.91 -0.75
C PRO A 46 2.81 4.61 0.54
N ILE A 47 3.35 5.81 0.79
CA ILE A 47 3.00 6.61 1.98
C ILE A 47 1.52 7.00 2.02
N ALA A 48 0.84 7.09 0.87
CA ALA A 48 -0.58 7.40 0.81
C ALA A 48 -1.45 6.32 1.48
N LEU A 49 -0.95 5.09 1.62
CA LEU A 49 -1.67 3.99 2.29
C LEU A 49 -1.88 4.22 3.80
N LYS A 50 -1.11 5.11 4.41
CA LYS A 50 -1.28 5.53 5.81
C LYS A 50 -2.09 6.82 5.97
N GLN A 51 -2.46 7.47 4.86
CA GLN A 51 -3.22 8.70 4.90
C GLN A 51 -4.73 8.43 4.97
N PRO A 52 -5.52 9.35 5.55
CA PRO A 52 -6.97 9.29 5.45
C PRO A 52 -7.42 9.21 3.97
N GLY A 53 -8.46 8.42 3.72
CA GLY A 53 -9.07 8.32 2.40
C GLY A 53 -9.77 9.62 1.98
N PRO A 54 -10.10 9.77 0.69
CA PRO A 54 -10.89 10.89 0.19
C PRO A 54 -12.29 10.91 0.80
N ARG A 55 -12.83 12.10 1.09
CA ARG A 55 -14.15 12.26 1.71
C ARG A 55 -15.33 11.96 0.77
N ASN A 56 -15.14 12.27 -0.51
CA ASN A 56 -16.25 12.32 -1.48
C ASN A 56 -16.21 11.18 -2.50
N ASN A 57 -15.14 10.39 -2.52
CA ASN A 57 -14.91 9.35 -3.53
C ASN A 57 -14.56 8.03 -2.85
N LEU A 58 -14.88 6.91 -3.51
CA LEU A 58 -14.53 5.58 -3.04
C LEU A 58 -13.25 5.09 -3.72
N ILE A 59 -12.40 4.41 -2.95
CA ILE A 59 -11.25 3.69 -3.46
C ILE A 59 -11.65 2.21 -3.58
N GLN A 60 -11.81 1.73 -4.80
CA GLN A 60 -12.17 0.34 -5.05
C GLN A 60 -10.93 -0.55 -5.04
N CYS A 61 -10.88 -1.50 -4.10
CA CYS A 61 -9.80 -2.47 -3.98
C CYS A 61 -10.33 -3.91 -3.98
N PHE A 62 -9.46 -4.87 -4.21
CA PHE A 62 -9.75 -6.29 -4.04
C PHE A 62 -8.59 -7.03 -3.38
N ILE A 63 -8.90 -8.16 -2.74
CA ILE A 63 -7.93 -8.99 -2.03
C ILE A 63 -7.79 -10.33 -2.74
N LYS A 64 -6.56 -10.68 -3.12
CA LYS A 64 -6.18 -12.02 -3.58
C LYS A 64 -5.57 -12.79 -2.43
N ARG A 65 -6.03 -14.03 -2.21
CA ARG A 65 -5.52 -14.91 -1.14
C ARG A 65 -4.76 -16.08 -1.73
N ASN A 66 -3.49 -16.23 -1.35
CA ASN A 66 -2.75 -17.46 -1.57
C ASN A 66 -2.88 -18.36 -0.33
N ARG A 67 -3.51 -19.52 -0.49
CA ARG A 67 -3.74 -20.47 0.62
C ARG A 67 -2.48 -21.22 1.01
N GLY A 68 -1.55 -21.47 0.07
CA GLY A 68 -0.32 -22.23 0.33
C GLY A 68 0.64 -21.48 1.24
N THR A 69 0.84 -20.18 0.97
CA THR A 69 1.72 -19.31 1.76
C THR A 69 1.00 -18.57 2.90
N GLN A 70 -0.32 -18.73 2.99
CA GLN A 70 -1.21 -17.94 3.87
C GLN A 70 -1.04 -16.42 3.70
N THR A 71 -0.79 -15.97 2.47
CA THR A 71 -0.63 -14.54 2.14
C THR A 71 -1.91 -13.97 1.54
N TYR A 72 -2.12 -12.69 1.81
CA TYR A 72 -3.24 -11.88 1.36
C TYR A 72 -2.65 -10.63 0.70
N CYS A 73 -2.96 -10.40 -0.56
CA CYS A 73 -2.44 -9.25 -1.30
C CYS A 73 -3.61 -8.33 -1.66
N LEU A 74 -3.48 -7.05 -1.29
CA LEU A 74 -4.44 -5.99 -1.60
C LEU A 74 -4.03 -5.29 -2.88
N TYR A 75 -4.99 -5.10 -3.78
CA TYR A 75 -4.79 -4.43 -5.06
C TYR A 75 -5.82 -3.32 -5.23
N LEU A 76 -5.39 -2.21 -5.83
CA LEU A 76 -6.26 -1.14 -6.33
C LEU A 76 -6.83 -1.54 -7.69
N ASN A 77 -8.14 -1.42 -7.85
CA ASN A 77 -8.81 -1.65 -9.12
C ASN A 77 -8.60 -0.43 -10.04
N LEU A 78 -7.83 -0.60 -11.11
CA LEU A 78 -7.51 0.49 -12.05
C LEU A 78 -8.40 0.52 -13.29
N ASN A 79 -9.02 -0.61 -13.70
CA ASN A 79 -9.97 -0.68 -14.80
C ASN A 79 -10.73 -2.03 -14.80
N GLN A 80 -12.05 -2.00 -14.97
CA GLN A 80 -12.90 -3.19 -15.10
C GLN A 80 -12.81 -3.86 -16.50
N ALA A 81 -12.22 -3.18 -17.49
CA ALA A 81 -12.24 -3.59 -18.90
C ALA A 81 -11.00 -4.38 -19.36
N SER A 82 -9.95 -4.45 -18.54
CA SER A 82 -8.72 -5.20 -18.83
C SER A 82 -8.55 -6.31 -17.81
N ASN A 83 -8.08 -7.49 -18.24
CA ASN A 83 -7.64 -8.61 -17.38
C ASN A 83 -6.40 -8.26 -16.51
N ASP A 84 -6.20 -6.98 -16.21
CA ASP A 84 -5.06 -6.50 -15.46
C ASP A 84 -5.26 -6.75 -13.97
N ASP A 85 -4.19 -7.16 -13.32
CA ASP A 85 -4.17 -7.66 -11.96
C ASP A 85 -4.30 -6.58 -10.89
N GLY A 86 -4.64 -5.35 -11.31
CA GLY A 86 -4.70 -4.15 -10.48
C GLY A 86 -3.31 -3.69 -10.03
N LYS A 87 -3.27 -2.52 -9.38
CA LYS A 87 -2.01 -2.03 -8.78
C LYS A 87 -1.84 -2.61 -7.38
N PHE A 88 -0.73 -3.31 -7.15
CA PHE A 88 -0.42 -3.86 -5.83
C PHE A 88 -0.25 -2.73 -4.80
N LEU A 89 -0.90 -2.90 -3.64
CA LEU A 89 -0.84 -1.94 -2.54
C LEU A 89 0.00 -2.46 -1.38
N LEU A 90 -0.41 -3.58 -0.80
CA LEU A 90 0.25 -4.21 0.34
C LEU A 90 -0.04 -5.71 0.37
N SER A 91 0.79 -6.44 1.09
CA SER A 91 0.60 -7.84 1.41
C SER A 91 0.48 -8.02 2.93
N ALA A 92 -0.19 -9.08 3.33
CA ALA A 92 -0.24 -9.54 4.69
C ALA A 92 -0.03 -11.06 4.75
N GLN A 93 0.90 -11.53 5.58
CA GLN A 93 1.14 -12.96 5.79
C GLN A 93 0.66 -13.36 7.17
N ARG A 94 -0.17 -14.40 7.22
CA ARG A 94 -0.67 -14.96 8.48
C ARG A 94 0.40 -15.85 9.12
N CYS A 95 0.76 -15.55 10.35
CA CYS A 95 1.63 -16.34 11.22
C CYS A 95 0.84 -16.80 12.44
N ARG A 96 0.68 -18.11 12.63
CA ARG A 96 -0.02 -18.67 13.79
C ARG A 96 0.96 -18.97 14.91
N TYR A 97 0.64 -18.49 16.10
CA TYR A 97 1.32 -18.83 17.34
C TYR A 97 0.35 -19.54 18.29
N PRO A 98 0.84 -20.26 19.31
CA PRO A 98 -0.03 -20.95 20.27
C PRO A 98 -1.01 -20.02 20.99
N THR A 99 -0.61 -18.76 21.21
CA THR A 99 -1.39 -17.81 22.01
C THR A 99 -2.07 -16.69 21.23
N HIS A 100 -1.79 -16.56 19.93
CA HIS A 100 -2.32 -15.51 19.08
C HIS A 100 -2.03 -15.79 17.59
N THR A 101 -2.64 -15.03 16.69
CA THR A 101 -2.25 -14.97 15.28
C THR A 101 -1.76 -13.57 14.96
N ASP A 102 -0.59 -13.47 14.33
CA ASP A 102 -0.11 -12.22 13.72
C ASP A 102 -0.40 -12.25 12.22
N TYR A 103 -0.70 -11.10 11.65
CA TYR A 103 -0.62 -10.83 10.22
C TYR A 103 0.44 -9.77 10.02
N ILE A 104 1.56 -10.15 9.42
CA ILE A 104 2.68 -9.25 9.15
C ILE A 104 2.35 -8.51 7.87
N ILE A 105 2.39 -7.17 7.87
CA ILE A 105 1.96 -6.32 6.76
C ILE A 105 3.19 -5.70 6.10
N SER A 106 3.29 -5.80 4.76
CA SER A 106 4.45 -5.36 3.98
C SER A 106 4.04 -4.64 2.68
N LEU A 107 4.89 -3.74 2.19
CA LEU A 107 4.78 -3.11 0.86
C LEU A 107 5.41 -3.96 -0.26
N ASN A 108 5.85 -5.18 0.04
CA ASN A 108 6.39 -6.11 -0.94
C ASN A 108 5.44 -7.29 -1.16
N ALA A 109 5.24 -7.68 -2.42
CA ALA A 109 4.43 -8.83 -2.79
C ALA A 109 5.13 -10.18 -2.53
N GLY A 110 6.47 -10.21 -2.52
CA GLY A 110 7.26 -11.45 -2.51
C GLY A 110 7.74 -11.94 -1.13
N ASP A 111 8.01 -11.03 -0.19
CA ASP A 111 8.51 -11.41 1.15
C ASP A 111 7.87 -10.55 2.25
N VAL A 112 7.33 -11.23 3.26
CA VAL A 112 6.53 -10.65 4.35
C VAL A 112 7.17 -11.02 5.69
N SER A 113 8.46 -10.73 5.83
CA SER A 113 9.22 -10.88 7.07
C SER A 113 9.26 -9.57 7.87
N LYS A 114 9.40 -9.67 9.21
CA LYS A 114 9.51 -8.50 10.11
C LYS A 114 10.82 -7.73 9.93
N ASP A 115 11.87 -8.40 9.45
CA ASP A 115 13.22 -7.82 9.25
C ASP A 115 13.37 -7.14 7.89
N ASN A 116 12.29 -7.05 7.12
CA ASN A 116 12.30 -6.42 5.81
C ASN A 116 12.11 -4.90 5.91
N THR A 117 12.89 -4.15 5.15
CA THR A 117 12.72 -2.69 4.94
C THR A 117 11.32 -2.27 4.47
N PHE A 118 10.55 -3.22 3.91
CA PHE A 118 9.17 -3.01 3.46
C PHE A 118 8.11 -3.32 4.52
N TYR A 119 8.49 -3.70 5.76
CA TYR A 119 7.57 -3.91 6.87
C TYR A 119 6.85 -2.60 7.24
N VAL A 120 5.52 -2.66 7.29
CA VAL A 120 4.66 -1.50 7.58
C VAL A 120 3.98 -1.63 8.93
N GLY A 121 3.81 -2.84 9.43
CA GLY A 121 3.07 -3.05 10.68
C GLY A 121 2.57 -4.48 10.82
N LYS A 122 1.73 -4.69 11.83
CA LYS A 122 1.13 -6.00 12.09
C LYS A 122 -0.27 -5.87 12.66
N LEU A 123 -1.13 -6.83 12.31
CA LEU A 123 -2.40 -7.07 12.98
C LEU A 123 -2.24 -8.28 13.90
N ARG A 124 -2.50 -8.13 15.19
CA ARG A 124 -2.41 -9.21 16.18
C ARG A 124 -3.77 -9.53 16.75
N SER A 125 -4.12 -10.82 16.79
CA SER A 125 -5.31 -11.29 17.50
C SER A 125 -5.05 -11.47 19.00
N ASN A 126 -6.11 -11.45 19.80
CA ASN A 126 -6.08 -12.07 21.13
C ASN A 126 -6.05 -13.61 21.01
N PHE A 127 -5.96 -14.29 22.15
CA PHE A 127 -5.95 -15.76 22.24
C PHE A 127 -7.13 -16.42 21.53
N LEU A 128 -8.34 -15.89 21.74
CA LEU A 128 -9.56 -16.44 21.16
C LEU A 128 -9.78 -16.08 19.69
N GLY A 129 -8.99 -15.16 19.12
CA GLY A 129 -9.17 -14.70 17.74
C GLY A 129 -10.39 -13.79 17.53
N THR A 130 -10.94 -13.20 18.58
CA THR A 130 -12.16 -12.37 18.57
C THR A 130 -11.88 -10.87 18.62
N LYS A 131 -10.70 -10.48 19.10
CA LYS A 131 -10.25 -9.08 19.15
C LYS A 131 -8.93 -8.97 18.40
N PHE A 132 -8.76 -7.87 17.68
CA PHE A 132 -7.55 -7.60 16.92
C PHE A 132 -7.03 -6.19 17.22
N THR A 133 -5.71 -6.07 17.30
CA THR A 133 -5.02 -4.79 17.47
C THR A 133 -4.06 -4.60 16.31
N ILE A 134 -4.13 -3.45 15.65
CA ILE A 134 -3.19 -3.06 14.60
C ILE A 134 -2.05 -2.23 15.19
N TYR A 135 -0.83 -2.52 14.78
CA TYR A 135 0.38 -1.83 15.19
C TYR A 135 1.08 -1.29 13.96
N ASP A 136 1.51 -0.04 14.00
CA ASP A 136 2.40 0.51 12.99
C ASP A 136 3.83 -0.05 13.18
N ALA A 137 4.63 -0.01 12.12
CA ALA A 137 6.08 -0.15 12.19
C ALA A 137 6.65 1.08 12.93
N GLN A 138 6.68 1.02 14.27
CA GLN A 138 7.50 1.95 15.02
C GLN A 138 8.98 1.74 14.66
N PRO A 139 9.76 2.82 14.47
CA PRO A 139 11.20 2.68 14.45
C PRO A 139 11.65 2.04 15.78
N PRO A 140 12.63 1.11 15.75
CA PRO A 140 13.24 0.64 16.98
C PRO A 140 13.92 1.85 17.64
N ASN A 141 13.32 2.32 18.75
CA ASN A 141 13.70 3.48 19.57
C ASN A 141 13.24 4.85 19.03
N ALA A 142 12.20 5.38 19.67
CA ALA A 142 12.02 6.81 19.88
C ALA A 142 12.18 7.09 21.38
#